data_AF-A0A7V5JHX0-F1
#
_entry.id   AF-A0A7V5JHX0-F1
#
_cell.length_a   1.000
_cell.length_b   1.000
_cell.length_c   1.000
_cell.angle_alpha   90.00
_cell.angle_beta   90.00
_cell.angle_gamma   90.00
#
_symmetry.space_group_name_H-M   'P 1'
#
loop_
_entity.id
_entity.type
_entity.pdbx_description
1 polymer ?
#
loop_
_entity_poly.entity_id
_entity_poly.type
_entity_poly.pdbx_seq_one_letter_code
_entity_poly.pdbx_strand_id
1 'polypeptide(L)'
;MDLVLSLAIGVLLEVVVFFALRALFGFGAKPAALLVALLALAVYVPYAILNWPGGDVFAIHLAIYLVSAYALGLILGHREAREAAEGRIQGWFHWGPAAILAFFTVIVLFDAVLVVVASRGVPEPLIEFFFDDVGHRPGVSSKFTGVVEDDYQAKQEHYNRFLEQRRLQTMRGWQIRKGWVGEAVVGRPALFRIEVRDAHGRPVEKATVKGRFFRFSGPEHDTPFVMQEVAPGRYEASITLDLPGRWNLDLVIRRGDDRHEIKASTIVRKE
;
A
#
# COMPACT_ATOMS: atom_id res chain seq x y z
N MET A 1 11.82 -11.64 -11.62
CA MET A 1 11.42 -12.89 -12.31
C MET A 1 9.93 -12.83 -12.51
N ASP A 2 9.43 -13.36 -13.63
CA ASP A 2 7.99 -13.51 -13.84
C ASP A 2 7.40 -14.41 -12.73
N LEU A 3 6.36 -13.94 -12.04
CA LEU A 3 5.70 -14.61 -10.92
C LEU A 3 5.27 -16.03 -11.30
N VAL A 4 4.76 -16.18 -12.52
CA VAL A 4 4.28 -17.47 -13.03
C VAL A 4 5.44 -18.45 -13.19
N LEU A 5 6.59 -17.95 -13.63
CA LEU A 5 7.78 -18.77 -13.83
C LEU A 5 8.39 -19.24 -12.50
N SER A 6 8.49 -18.36 -11.49
CA SER A 6 9.02 -18.75 -10.18
C SER A 6 8.14 -19.77 -9.47
N LEU A 7 6.82 -19.60 -9.56
CA LEU A 7 5.85 -20.55 -9.04
C LEU A 7 5.95 -21.91 -9.72
N ALA A 8 5.97 -21.94 -11.06
CA ALA A 8 6.04 -23.18 -11.82
C ALA A 8 7.32 -23.97 -11.52
N ILE A 9 8.46 -23.27 -11.42
CA ILE A 9 9.74 -23.89 -11.07
C ILE A 9 9.70 -24.43 -9.63
N GLY A 10 9.17 -23.67 -8.68
CA GLY A 10 9.06 -24.09 -7.29
C GLY A 10 8.21 -25.36 -7.12
N VAL A 11 7.03 -25.41 -7.74
CA VAL A 11 6.16 -26.59 -7.71
C VAL A 11 6.83 -27.79 -8.38
N LEU A 12 7.52 -27.58 -9.52
CA LEU A 12 8.27 -28.66 -10.17
C LEU A 12 9.37 -29.22 -9.26
N LEU A 13 10.10 -28.35 -8.58
CA LEU A 13 11.12 -28.76 -7.60
C LEU A 13 10.52 -29.55 -6.44
N GLU A 14 9.36 -29.13 -5.90
CA GLU A 14 8.66 -29.90 -4.86
C GLU A 14 8.30 -31.31 -5.31
N VAL A 15 7.79 -31.45 -6.54
CA VAL A 15 7.47 -32.77 -7.12
C VAL A 15 8.73 -33.63 -7.23
N VAL A 16 9.83 -33.06 -7.73
CA VAL A 16 11.11 -33.76 -7.86
C VAL A 16 11.65 -34.20 -6.49
N VAL A 17 11.67 -33.31 -5.50
CA VAL A 17 12.13 -33.61 -4.14
C VAL A 17 11.23 -34.67 -3.50
N PHE A 18 9.92 -34.59 -3.70
CA PHE A 18 8.97 -35.58 -3.20
C PHE A 18 9.28 -36.99 -3.71
N PHE A 19 9.47 -37.16 -5.03
CA PHE A 19 9.81 -38.46 -5.60
C PHE A 19 11.22 -38.91 -5.22
N ALA A 20 12.19 -37.99 -5.13
CA ALA A 20 13.54 -38.29 -4.67
C ALA A 20 13.55 -38.82 -3.22
N LEU A 21 12.78 -38.19 -2.32
CA LEU A 21 12.65 -38.64 -0.94
C LEU A 21 12.08 -40.06 -0.85
N ARG A 22 11.11 -40.38 -1.70
CA ARG A 22 10.53 -41.71 -1.78
C ARG A 22 11.50 -42.74 -2.37
N ALA A 23 12.20 -42.38 -3.43
CA ALA A 23 13.10 -43.29 -4.14
C ALA A 23 14.39 -43.58 -3.35
N LEU A 24 14.95 -42.56 -2.66
CA LEU A 24 16.23 -42.68 -1.95
C LEU A 24 16.06 -43.15 -0.50
N PHE A 25 15.01 -42.70 0.19
CA PHE A 25 14.82 -42.96 1.62
C PHE A 25 13.63 -43.89 1.93
N GLY A 26 12.88 -44.32 0.92
CA GLY A 26 11.76 -45.26 1.09
C GLY A 26 10.59 -44.70 1.92
N PHE A 27 10.48 -43.37 2.03
CA PHE A 27 9.39 -42.75 2.79
C PHE A 27 8.02 -43.02 2.17
N GLY A 28 7.00 -43.24 3.02
CA GLY A 28 5.60 -43.25 2.58
C GLY A 28 5.15 -41.86 2.11
N ALA A 29 4.02 -41.78 1.40
CA ALA A 29 3.56 -40.53 0.78
C ALA A 29 3.35 -39.39 1.79
N LYS A 30 2.78 -39.68 2.96
CA LYS A 30 2.48 -38.68 4.00
C LYS A 30 3.74 -38.05 4.63
N PRO A 31 4.72 -38.82 5.16
CA PRO A 31 5.94 -38.23 5.70
C PRO A 31 6.78 -37.53 4.62
N ALA A 32 6.81 -38.05 3.39
CA ALA A 32 7.49 -37.38 2.28
C ALA A 32 6.88 -36.00 1.97
N ALA A 33 5.54 -35.91 1.90
CA ALA A 33 4.83 -34.65 1.68
C ALA A 33 5.05 -33.65 2.81
N LEU A 34 5.02 -34.11 4.06
CA LEU A 34 5.28 -33.25 5.21
C LEU A 34 6.70 -32.65 5.16
N LEU A 35 7.70 -33.46 4.82
CA LEU A 35 9.08 -32.98 4.67
C LEU A 35 9.22 -31.98 3.52
N VAL A 36 8.55 -32.20 2.39
CA VAL A 36 8.55 -31.25 1.27
C VAL A 36 7.92 -29.91 1.69
N ALA A 37 6.77 -29.93 2.38
CA ALA A 37 6.13 -28.71 2.89
C ALA A 37 7.04 -27.95 3.87
N LEU A 38 7.70 -28.66 4.79
CA LEU A 38 8.65 -28.06 5.74
C LEU A 38 9.89 -27.50 5.05
N LEU A 39 10.41 -28.19 4.03
CA LEU A 39 11.54 -27.71 3.23
C LEU A 39 11.16 -26.48 2.41
N ALA A 40 9.97 -26.45 1.81
CA ALA A 40 9.46 -25.29 1.09
C ALA A 40 9.39 -24.06 2.00
N LEU A 41 8.86 -24.21 3.21
CA LEU A 41 8.88 -23.17 4.25
C LEU A 41 10.31 -22.75 4.61
N ALA A 42 11.18 -23.72 4.91
CA ALA A 42 12.54 -23.46 5.37
C ALA A 42 13.43 -22.80 4.31
N VAL A 43 13.14 -22.98 3.03
CA VAL A 43 13.88 -22.35 1.93
C VAL A 43 13.23 -21.04 1.50
N TYR A 44 11.91 -21.04 1.27
CA TYR A 44 11.22 -19.89 0.71
C TYR A 44 11.10 -18.74 1.70
N VAL A 45 10.83 -19.00 2.99
CA VAL A 45 10.65 -17.94 3.98
C VAL A 45 11.94 -17.14 4.19
N PRO A 46 13.12 -17.76 4.42
CA PRO A 46 14.37 -17.00 4.52
C PRO A 46 14.72 -16.26 3.23
N TYR A 47 14.48 -16.89 2.06
CA TYR A 47 14.68 -16.23 0.78
C TYR A 47 13.80 -14.97 0.63
N ALA A 48 12.52 -15.06 1.00
CA ALA A 48 11.57 -13.94 0.94
C ALA A 48 11.87 -12.84 1.97
N ILE A 49 12.44 -13.18 3.12
CA ILE A 49 12.92 -12.19 4.10
C ILE A 49 14.08 -11.37 3.51
N LEU A 50 14.98 -12.00 2.77
CA LEU A 50 16.12 -11.34 2.13
C LEU A 50 15.74 -10.60 0.85
N ASN A 51 14.78 -11.13 0.09
CA ASN A 51 14.34 -10.59 -1.20
C ASN A 51 12.82 -10.41 -1.17
N TRP A 52 12.36 -9.37 -0.47
CA TRP A 52 10.94 -9.13 -0.24
C TRP A 52 10.17 -8.93 -1.55
N PRO A 53 9.26 -9.86 -1.93
CA PRO A 53 8.56 -9.77 -3.20
C PRO A 53 7.21 -9.02 -3.10
N GLY A 54 6.84 -8.53 -1.92
CA GLY A 54 5.50 -8.02 -1.59
C GLY A 54 4.64 -9.06 -0.86
N GLY A 55 3.68 -8.58 -0.04
CA GLY A 55 2.87 -9.44 0.83
C GLY A 55 2.00 -10.44 0.05
N ASP A 56 1.34 -9.99 -1.01
CA ASP A 56 0.44 -10.82 -1.81
C ASP A 56 1.21 -11.92 -2.57
N VAL A 57 2.35 -11.55 -3.14
CA VAL A 57 3.23 -12.50 -3.85
C VAL A 57 3.78 -13.54 -2.88
N PHE A 58 4.19 -13.13 -1.68
CA PHE A 58 4.62 -14.03 -0.63
C PHE A 58 3.51 -15.04 -0.25
N ALA A 59 2.28 -14.55 -0.03
CA ALA A 59 1.15 -15.37 0.35
C ALA A 59 0.79 -16.41 -0.72
N ILE A 60 0.79 -16.03 -2.00
CA ILE A 60 0.46 -16.93 -3.11
C ILE A 60 1.48 -18.08 -3.21
N HIS A 61 2.79 -17.78 -3.13
CA HIS A 61 3.81 -18.83 -3.15
C HIS A 61 3.67 -19.77 -1.96
N LEU A 62 3.47 -19.23 -0.76
CA LEU A 62 3.29 -20.04 0.44
C LEU A 62 2.06 -20.95 0.32
N ALA A 63 0.93 -20.41 -0.15
CA ALA A 63 -0.29 -21.17 -0.34
C ALA A 63 -0.10 -22.28 -1.38
N ILE A 64 0.48 -21.97 -2.54
CA ILE A 64 0.63 -22.94 -3.63
C ILE A 64 1.61 -24.05 -3.26
N TYR A 65 2.74 -23.73 -2.61
CA TYR A 65 3.72 -24.73 -2.17
C TYR A 65 3.12 -25.68 -1.12
N LEU A 66 2.44 -25.14 -0.10
CA LEU A 66 1.80 -25.97 0.92
C LEU A 66 0.67 -26.83 0.35
N VAL A 67 -0.17 -26.27 -0.54
CA VAL A 67 -1.26 -27.01 -1.19
C VAL A 67 -0.70 -28.09 -2.11
N SER A 68 0.37 -27.82 -2.85
CA SER A 68 1.00 -28.78 -3.76
C SER A 68 1.60 -29.95 -2.99
N ALA A 69 2.37 -29.68 -1.93
CA ALA A 69 2.90 -30.71 -1.04
C ALA A 69 1.77 -31.54 -0.40
N TYR A 70 0.71 -30.90 0.09
CA TYR A 70 -0.45 -31.59 0.66
C TYR A 70 -1.16 -32.47 -0.37
N ALA A 71 -1.38 -31.96 -1.59
CA ALA A 71 -2.01 -32.71 -2.68
C ALA A 71 -1.21 -33.96 -3.06
N LEU A 72 0.12 -33.85 -3.16
CA LEU A 72 1.01 -35.00 -3.40
C LEU A 72 0.86 -36.06 -2.30
N GLY A 73 0.87 -35.65 -1.03
CA GLY A 73 0.70 -36.56 0.11
C GLY A 73 -0.67 -37.23 0.16
N LEU A 74 -1.74 -36.50 -0.18
CA LEU A 74 -3.10 -37.01 -0.16
C LEU A 74 -3.37 -37.99 -1.31
N ILE A 75 -3.03 -37.62 -2.55
CA ILE A 75 -3.31 -38.43 -3.74
C ILE A 75 -2.51 -39.73 -3.70
N LEU A 76 -1.20 -39.66 -3.45
CA LEU A 76 -0.36 -40.86 -3.41
C LEU A 76 -0.54 -41.65 -2.10
N GLY A 77 -0.85 -40.98 -0.99
CA GLY A 77 -1.17 -41.65 0.27
C GLY A 77 -2.47 -42.44 0.20
N HIS A 78 -3.47 -41.96 -0.56
CA HIS A 78 -4.70 -42.73 -0.81
C HIS A 78 -4.45 -43.94 -1.71
N ARG A 79 -3.51 -43.87 -2.66
CA ARG A 79 -3.10 -45.02 -3.47
C ARG A 79 -2.41 -46.09 -2.63
N GLU A 80 -1.40 -45.71 -1.85
CA GLU A 80 -0.71 -46.61 -0.92
C GLU A 80 -1.66 -47.25 0.10
N ALA A 81 -2.58 -46.46 0.66
CA ALA A 81 -3.57 -46.98 1.60
C ALA A 81 -4.56 -47.95 0.95
N ARG A 82 -4.86 -47.80 -0.35
CA ARG A 82 -5.72 -48.74 -1.10
C ARG A 82 -4.99 -50.03 -1.46
N GLU A 83 -3.74 -49.94 -1.89
CA GLU A 83 -2.87 -51.09 -2.17
C GLU A 83 -2.60 -51.89 -0.88
N ALA A 84 -2.34 -51.22 0.24
CA ALA A 84 -2.21 -51.87 1.54
C ALA A 84 -3.54 -52.44 2.10
N ALA A 85 -4.69 -51.99 1.56
CA ALA A 85 -6.03 -52.39 1.99
C ALA A 85 -6.70 -53.41 1.06
N GLU A 86 -5.95 -54.11 0.19
CA GLU A 86 -6.43 -55.24 -0.64
C GLU A 86 -7.10 -56.41 0.13
N GLY A 87 -7.35 -56.28 1.44
CA GLY A 87 -8.18 -57.20 2.24
C GLY A 87 -9.32 -56.58 3.04
N ARG A 88 -9.53 -55.25 3.07
CA ARG A 88 -10.65 -54.65 3.82
C ARG A 88 -11.22 -53.42 3.10
N ILE A 89 -12.37 -53.65 2.45
CA ILE A 89 -13.27 -52.58 2.04
C ILE A 89 -13.79 -51.91 3.30
N GLN A 90 -13.41 -50.65 3.55
CA GLN A 90 -14.15 -49.78 4.44
C GLN A 90 -14.25 -48.36 3.90
N GLY A 91 -15.43 -48.05 3.33
CA GLY A 91 -16.18 -46.84 3.66
C GLY A 91 -15.73 -45.51 3.05
N TRP A 92 -16.22 -45.29 1.84
CA TRP A 92 -16.63 -44.03 1.20
C TRP A 92 -16.82 -42.79 2.13
N PHE A 93 -16.19 -41.68 1.74
CA PHE A 93 -16.47 -40.28 2.13
C PHE A 93 -16.45 -39.93 3.63
N HIS A 94 -15.31 -39.42 4.11
CA HIS A 94 -15.20 -38.81 5.43
C HIS A 94 -15.89 -37.44 5.45
N TRP A 95 -17.01 -37.34 6.17
CA TRP A 95 -17.81 -36.14 6.40
C TRP A 95 -17.03 -34.99 7.07
N GLY A 96 -15.98 -35.30 7.83
CA GLY A 96 -15.10 -34.29 8.45
C GLY A 96 -14.39 -33.39 7.43
N PRO A 97 -13.55 -33.94 6.52
CA PRO A 97 -12.96 -33.18 5.43
C PRO A 97 -13.96 -32.43 4.55
N ALA A 98 -15.13 -33.01 4.28
CA ALA A 98 -16.17 -32.36 3.49
C ALA A 98 -16.76 -31.11 4.17
N ALA A 99 -16.97 -31.17 5.49
CA ALA A 99 -17.44 -30.03 6.27
C ALA A 99 -16.42 -28.89 6.30
N ILE A 100 -15.13 -29.22 6.43
CA ILE A 100 -14.02 -28.24 6.38
C ILE A 100 -13.98 -27.57 4.99
N LEU A 101 -14.08 -28.35 3.91
CA LEU A 101 -14.07 -27.81 2.55
C LEU A 101 -15.26 -26.87 2.29
N ALA A 102 -16.46 -27.25 2.75
CA ALA A 102 -17.65 -26.41 2.65
C ALA A 102 -17.50 -25.09 3.42
N PHE A 103 -16.98 -25.16 4.65
CA PHE A 103 -16.72 -23.99 5.48
C PHE A 103 -15.74 -23.01 4.82
N PHE A 104 -14.60 -23.51 4.33
CA PHE A 104 -13.63 -22.66 3.63
C PHE A 104 -14.18 -22.09 2.32
N THR A 105 -15.01 -22.84 1.60
CA THR A 105 -15.68 -22.34 0.38
C THR A 105 -16.58 -21.14 0.71
N VAL A 106 -17.35 -21.22 1.81
CA VAL A 106 -18.19 -20.11 2.28
C VAL A 106 -17.34 -18.89 2.64
N ILE A 107 -16.21 -19.08 3.33
CA ILE A 107 -15.29 -17.98 3.68
C ILE A 107 -14.74 -17.31 2.42
N VAL A 108 -14.26 -18.09 1.45
CA VAL A 108 -13.70 -17.55 0.19
C VAL A 108 -14.74 -16.75 -0.58
N LEU A 109 -15.99 -17.24 -0.64
CA LEU A 109 -17.09 -16.50 -1.27
C LEU A 109 -17.40 -15.19 -0.55
N PHE A 110 -17.42 -15.22 0.79
CA PHE A 110 -17.65 -14.04 1.60
C PHE A 110 -16.53 -13.00 1.43
N ASP A 111 -15.27 -13.43 1.47
CA ASP A 111 -14.10 -12.57 1.30
C ASP A 111 -14.07 -11.95 -0.11
N ALA A 112 -14.39 -12.73 -1.14
CA ALA A 112 -14.53 -12.20 -2.50
C ALA A 112 -15.57 -11.07 -2.59
N VAL A 113 -16.70 -11.19 -1.88
CA VAL A 113 -17.69 -10.11 -1.79
C VAL A 113 -17.10 -8.87 -1.11
N LEU A 114 -16.38 -9.02 0.00
CA LEU A 114 -15.73 -7.90 0.69
C LEU A 114 -14.70 -7.18 -0.20
N VAL A 115 -13.90 -7.93 -0.95
CA VAL A 115 -12.90 -7.37 -1.89
C VAL A 115 -13.59 -6.59 -3.02
N VAL A 116 -14.70 -7.10 -3.55
CA VAL A 116 -15.49 -6.40 -4.56
C VAL A 116 -16.05 -5.09 -3.98
N VAL A 117 -16.58 -5.12 -2.76
CA VAL A 117 -17.08 -3.92 -2.05
C VAL A 117 -15.96 -2.90 -1.85
N ALA A 118 -14.78 -3.33 -1.42
CA ALA A 118 -13.65 -2.46 -1.16
C ALA A 118 -13.10 -1.80 -2.44
N SER A 119 -13.08 -2.53 -3.56
CA SER A 119 -12.51 -2.06 -4.82
C SER A 119 -13.49 -1.27 -5.69
N ARG A 120 -14.76 -1.67 -5.71
CA ARG A 120 -15.78 -1.12 -6.63
C ARG A 120 -16.90 -0.34 -5.93
N GLY A 121 -17.00 -0.41 -4.59
CA GLY A 121 -18.12 0.09 -3.82
C GLY A 121 -19.18 -0.99 -3.56
N VAL A 122 -20.15 -0.69 -2.69
CA VAL A 122 -21.21 -1.64 -2.30
C VAL A 122 -22.09 -1.95 -3.53
N PRO A 123 -22.30 -3.23 -3.90
CA PRO A 123 -23.17 -3.60 -5.01
C PRO A 123 -24.66 -3.39 -4.66
N GLU A 124 -25.47 -3.02 -5.67
CA GLU A 124 -26.90 -2.68 -5.57
C GLU A 124 -27.73 -3.65 -4.69
N PRO A 125 -27.63 -4.99 -4.80
CA PRO A 125 -28.44 -5.89 -3.98
C PRO A 125 -28.12 -5.82 -2.49
N LEU A 126 -26.89 -5.44 -2.16
CA LEU A 126 -26.42 -5.31 -0.78
C LEU A 126 -26.80 -3.94 -0.20
N ILE A 127 -26.91 -2.91 -1.06
CA ILE A 127 -27.50 -1.62 -0.73
C ILE A 127 -28.97 -1.83 -0.37
N GLU A 128 -29.74 -2.51 -1.22
CA GLU A 128 -31.17 -2.77 -1.02
C GLU A 128 -31.45 -3.65 0.22
N PHE A 129 -30.58 -4.62 0.53
CA PHE A 129 -30.75 -5.50 1.69
C PHE A 129 -30.37 -4.87 3.04
N PHE A 130 -29.33 -4.01 3.09
CA PHE A 130 -28.84 -3.42 4.35
C PHE A 130 -29.24 -1.95 4.56
N PHE A 131 -29.51 -1.22 3.49
CA PHE A 131 -29.78 0.21 3.53
C PHE A 131 -31.17 0.48 2.95
N ASP A 132 -32.17 0.44 3.83
CA ASP A 132 -33.52 0.89 3.50
C ASP A 132 -33.47 2.42 3.25
N ASP A 133 -33.73 2.80 2.01
CA ASP A 133 -33.97 4.16 1.51
C ASP A 133 -32.88 5.23 1.78
N VAL A 134 -31.68 5.04 1.20
CA VAL A 134 -30.77 6.18 0.97
C VAL A 134 -31.04 6.74 -0.42
N GLY A 135 -32.00 7.66 -0.48
CA GLY A 135 -32.38 8.38 -1.69
C GLY A 135 -31.18 8.80 -2.54
N HIS A 136 -31.28 8.49 -3.84
CA HIS A 136 -30.29 8.72 -4.88
C HIS A 136 -29.77 10.17 -4.89
N ARG A 137 -28.73 10.46 -4.10
CA ARG A 137 -27.98 11.72 -4.18
C ARG A 137 -26.72 11.49 -5.03
N PRO A 138 -26.69 11.95 -6.30
CA PRO A 138 -25.49 11.87 -7.11
C PRO A 138 -24.39 12.73 -6.48
N GLY A 139 -23.26 12.12 -6.10
CA GLY A 139 -22.09 12.86 -5.61
C GLY A 139 -21.33 12.27 -4.42
N VAL A 140 -21.80 11.19 -3.80
CA VAL A 140 -21.05 10.52 -2.71
C VAL A 140 -20.33 9.30 -3.27
N SER A 141 -19.04 9.45 -3.56
CA SER A 141 -18.15 8.34 -3.91
C SER A 141 -17.58 7.73 -2.62
N SER A 142 -17.85 6.44 -2.38
CA SER A 142 -17.25 5.68 -1.27
C SER A 142 -15.84 5.17 -1.59
N LYS A 143 -15.26 5.52 -2.75
CA LYS A 143 -13.93 5.05 -3.14
C LYS A 143 -12.89 5.64 -2.20
N PHE A 144 -12.25 4.77 -1.43
CA PHE A 144 -11.08 5.09 -0.64
C PHE A 144 -9.91 5.32 -1.60
N THR A 145 -9.55 6.57 -1.85
CA THR A 145 -8.49 6.95 -2.81
C THR A 145 -7.07 6.76 -2.27
N GLY A 146 -6.92 6.13 -1.09
CA GLY A 146 -5.64 5.79 -0.52
C GLY A 146 -5.02 4.60 -1.22
N VAL A 147 -4.31 4.83 -2.32
CA VAL A 147 -3.34 3.85 -2.84
C VAL A 147 -2.17 3.86 -1.87
N VAL A 148 -2.12 2.86 -0.99
CA VAL A 148 -0.96 2.61 -0.13
C VAL A 148 0.03 1.83 -0.99
N GLU A 149 1.25 2.33 -1.16
CA GLU A 149 2.33 1.57 -1.80
C GLU A 149 2.57 0.26 -1.03
N ASP A 150 2.59 -0.87 -1.75
CA ASP A 150 2.68 -2.23 -1.20
C ASP A 150 4.02 -2.59 -0.52
N ASP A 151 4.97 -1.65 -0.46
CA ASP A 151 6.31 -1.88 0.07
C ASP A 151 6.52 -1.20 1.44
N TYR A 152 6.27 -1.99 2.49
CA TYR A 152 6.50 -1.60 3.88
C TYR A 152 7.98 -1.28 4.19
N GLN A 153 8.95 -1.88 3.47
CA GLN A 153 10.37 -1.58 3.70
C GLN A 153 10.76 -0.27 3.02
N ALA A 154 10.30 -0.03 1.79
CA ALA A 154 10.44 1.28 1.14
C ALA A 154 9.83 2.38 2.04
N LYS A 155 8.67 2.12 2.64
CA LYS A 155 8.03 3.04 3.59
C LYS A 155 8.95 3.39 4.77
N GLN A 156 9.72 2.45 5.29
CA GLN A 156 10.66 2.70 6.40
C GLN A 156 11.84 3.58 5.96
N GLU A 157 12.43 3.33 4.79
CA GLU A 157 13.53 4.18 4.28
C GLU A 157 13.03 5.59 3.93
N HIS A 158 11.89 5.70 3.25
CA HIS A 158 11.25 6.99 2.97
C HIS A 158 10.89 7.74 4.25
N TYR A 159 10.40 7.03 5.27
CA TYR A 159 10.11 7.61 6.58
C TYR A 159 11.37 8.06 7.31
N ASN A 160 12.44 7.26 7.30
CA ASN A 160 13.73 7.64 7.89
C ASN A 160 14.32 8.88 7.22
N ARG A 161 14.29 8.95 5.88
CA ARG A 161 14.69 10.15 5.12
C ARG A 161 13.85 11.37 5.48
N PHE A 162 12.54 11.20 5.63
CA PHE A 162 11.65 12.27 6.08
C PHE A 162 12.00 12.75 7.50
N LEU A 163 12.28 11.83 8.43
CA LEU A 163 12.70 12.16 9.80
C LEU A 163 14.04 12.91 9.81
N GLU A 164 15.01 12.47 9.01
CA GLU A 164 16.31 13.14 8.89
C GLU A 164 16.15 14.55 8.32
N GLN A 165 15.36 14.71 7.25
CA GLN A 165 15.04 16.02 6.68
C GLN A 165 14.33 16.92 7.69
N ARG A 166 13.39 16.39 8.49
CA ARG A 166 12.75 17.15 9.58
C ARG A 166 13.75 17.54 10.65
N ARG A 167 14.66 16.65 11.04
CA ARG A 167 15.71 16.91 12.03
C ARG A 167 16.67 18.01 11.56
N LEU A 168 17.13 17.95 10.31
CA LEU A 168 17.97 18.99 9.70
C LEU A 168 17.27 20.34 9.65
N GLN A 169 15.98 20.36 9.32
CA GLN A 169 15.17 21.57 9.33
C GLN A 169 15.01 22.16 10.74
N THR A 170 14.78 21.32 11.75
CA THR A 170 14.70 21.74 13.16
C THR A 170 16.04 22.28 13.66
N MET A 171 17.16 21.60 13.37
CA MET A 171 18.50 22.06 13.75
C MET A 171 18.85 23.40 13.12
N ARG A 172 18.37 23.68 11.90
CA ARG A 172 18.60 24.95 11.22
C ARG A 172 17.87 26.14 11.87
N GLY A 173 16.79 25.87 12.60
CA GLY A 173 16.06 26.86 13.40
C GLY A 173 15.47 28.02 12.59
N TRP A 174 15.18 27.83 11.30
CA TRP A 174 14.55 28.88 10.50
C TRP A 174 13.16 29.22 11.05
N GLN A 175 12.91 30.50 11.22
CA GLN A 175 11.63 31.04 11.65
C GLN A 175 10.93 31.61 10.43
N ILE A 176 9.78 31.03 10.07
CA ILE A 176 9.03 31.43 8.89
C ILE A 176 7.68 31.99 9.30
N ARG A 177 7.42 33.24 8.88
CA ARG A 177 6.10 33.87 8.97
C ARG A 177 5.50 33.89 7.58
N LYS A 178 4.24 33.47 7.45
CA LYS A 178 3.55 33.36 6.15
C LYS A 178 2.12 33.85 6.29
N GLY A 179 1.60 34.49 5.25
CA GLY A 179 0.23 34.98 5.23
C GLY A 179 -0.12 35.72 3.94
N TRP A 180 -1.42 35.93 3.75
CA TRP A 180 -1.92 36.82 2.70
C TRP A 180 -1.78 38.28 3.14
N VAL A 181 -1.38 39.14 2.21
CA VAL A 181 -1.44 40.59 2.38
C VAL A 181 -2.82 41.03 1.86
N GLY A 182 -3.79 41.08 2.78
CA GLY A 182 -5.21 41.27 2.46
C GLY A 182 -6.02 39.97 2.52
N GLU A 183 -7.16 39.94 1.84
CA GLU A 183 -8.04 38.76 1.78
C GLU A 183 -7.85 37.96 0.50
N ALA A 184 -7.80 36.63 0.62
CA ALA A 184 -7.82 35.72 -0.51
C ALA A 184 -9.27 35.44 -0.93
N VAL A 185 -9.65 36.01 -2.08
CA VAL A 185 -10.98 35.87 -2.68
C VAL A 185 -10.86 35.04 -3.96
N VAL A 186 -11.87 34.21 -4.22
CA VAL A 186 -11.94 33.37 -5.43
C VAL A 186 -11.78 34.20 -6.70
N GLY A 187 -10.93 33.73 -7.61
CA GLY A 187 -10.74 34.29 -8.95
C GLY A 187 -9.99 35.63 -8.99
N ARG A 188 -9.58 36.18 -7.84
CA ARG A 188 -8.82 37.43 -7.77
C ARG A 188 -7.36 37.17 -7.39
N PRO A 189 -6.39 37.86 -8.01
CA PRO A 189 -5.00 37.80 -7.56
C PRO A 189 -4.88 38.34 -6.13
N ALA A 190 -4.40 37.50 -5.22
CA ALA A 190 -4.08 37.87 -3.85
C ALA A 190 -2.56 37.78 -3.64
N LEU A 191 -2.01 38.71 -2.85
CA LEU A 191 -0.57 38.75 -2.59
C LEU A 191 -0.24 37.84 -1.40
N PHE A 192 0.55 36.80 -1.65
CA PHE A 192 1.05 35.91 -0.60
C PHE A 192 2.46 36.31 -0.21
N ARG A 193 2.70 36.52 1.09
CA ARG A 193 3.99 36.95 1.64
C ARG A 193 4.56 35.90 2.58
N ILE A 194 5.87 35.72 2.50
CA ILE A 194 6.66 34.95 3.45
C ILE A 194 7.85 35.77 3.93
N GLU A 195 8.10 35.75 5.23
CA GLU A 195 9.31 36.26 5.86
C GLU A 195 10.11 35.09 6.45
N VAL A 196 11.37 34.97 6.06
CA VAL A 196 12.26 33.86 6.44
C VAL A 196 13.44 34.43 7.23
N ARG A 197 13.58 33.97 8.47
CA ARG A 197 14.71 34.32 9.35
C ARG A 197 15.47 33.06 9.76
N ASP A 198 16.77 33.18 9.97
CA ASP A 198 17.61 32.10 10.49
C ASP A 198 17.43 31.92 12.01
N ALA A 199 18.12 30.92 12.59
CA ALA A 199 18.10 30.68 14.04
C ALA A 199 18.60 31.86 14.89
N HIS A 200 19.38 32.77 14.30
CA HIS A 200 19.93 33.96 14.94
C HIS A 200 19.08 35.22 14.66
N GLY A 201 17.92 35.05 14.03
CA GLY A 201 17.00 36.15 13.68
C GLY A 201 17.40 36.97 12.45
N ARG A 202 18.47 36.60 11.74
CA ARG A 202 18.94 37.27 10.52
C ARG A 202 18.07 36.89 9.31
N PRO A 203 17.78 37.83 8.39
CA PRO A 203 17.00 37.52 7.20
C PRO A 203 17.73 36.51 6.31
N VAL A 204 16.97 35.56 5.75
CA VAL A 204 17.50 34.56 4.80
C VAL A 204 17.35 35.10 3.38
N GLU A 205 18.41 35.72 2.87
CA GLU A 205 18.43 36.36 1.54
C GLU A 205 18.84 35.39 0.43
N LYS A 206 18.49 35.74 -0.82
CA LYS A 206 18.85 35.02 -2.05
C LYS A 206 18.42 33.56 -2.06
N ALA A 207 17.33 33.24 -1.36
CA ALA A 207 16.74 31.91 -1.37
C ALA A 207 15.77 31.77 -2.55
N THR A 208 15.78 30.60 -3.18
CA THR A 208 14.75 30.23 -4.15
C THR A 208 13.55 29.68 -3.41
N VAL A 209 12.42 30.38 -3.48
CA VAL A 209 11.16 29.96 -2.84
C VAL A 209 10.16 29.55 -3.91
N LYS A 210 9.75 28.28 -3.89
CA LYS A 210 8.75 27.72 -4.80
C LYS A 210 7.69 26.99 -3.99
N GLY A 211 6.47 26.95 -4.49
CA GLY A 211 5.40 26.20 -3.84
C GLY A 211 4.26 25.90 -4.78
N ARG A 212 3.26 25.21 -4.24
CA ARG A 212 1.97 25.01 -4.90
C ARG A 212 0.84 25.05 -3.89
N PHE A 213 -0.28 25.64 -4.30
CA PHE A 213 -1.54 25.43 -3.62
C PHE A 213 -2.30 24.28 -4.30
N PHE A 214 -2.81 23.34 -3.52
CA PHE A 214 -3.44 22.12 -4.06
C PHE A 214 -4.63 21.65 -3.21
N ARG A 215 -5.48 20.81 -3.80
CA ARG A 215 -6.63 20.15 -3.14
C ARG A 215 -6.54 18.63 -3.33
N PHE A 216 -6.82 17.86 -2.29
CA PHE A 216 -6.80 16.39 -2.38
C PHE A 216 -7.89 15.82 -3.31
N SER A 217 -8.99 16.56 -3.48
CA SER A 217 -10.16 16.14 -4.25
C SER A 217 -10.14 16.55 -5.72
N GLY A 218 -9.06 17.19 -6.20
CA GLY A 218 -9.00 17.72 -7.56
C GLY A 218 -7.61 18.27 -7.90
N PRO A 219 -6.64 17.41 -8.31
CA PRO A 219 -5.29 17.84 -8.67
C PRO A 219 -5.23 18.73 -9.92
N GLU A 220 -6.30 18.76 -10.72
CA GLU A 220 -6.42 19.59 -11.93
C GLU A 220 -6.40 21.10 -11.64
N HIS A 221 -6.65 21.51 -10.40
CA HIS A 221 -6.65 22.92 -9.95
C HIS A 221 -5.38 23.32 -9.18
N ASP A 222 -4.34 22.48 -9.20
CA ASP A 222 -3.08 22.77 -8.53
C ASP A 222 -2.43 24.03 -9.12
N THR A 223 -2.19 25.02 -8.26
CA THR A 223 -1.65 26.32 -8.65
C THR A 223 -0.19 26.43 -8.18
N PRO A 224 0.81 26.13 -9.04
CA PRO A 224 2.22 26.32 -8.71
C PRO A 224 2.59 27.81 -8.76
N PHE A 225 3.55 28.21 -7.92
CA PHE A 225 4.06 29.57 -7.90
C PHE A 225 5.54 29.63 -7.51
N VAL A 226 6.19 30.71 -7.93
CA VAL A 226 7.55 31.07 -7.54
C VAL A 226 7.49 32.45 -6.90
N MET A 227 8.14 32.61 -5.74
CA MET A 227 8.16 33.90 -5.06
C MET A 227 9.40 34.70 -5.42
N GLN A 228 9.25 36.02 -5.47
CA GLN A 228 10.34 36.96 -5.70
C GLN A 228 10.74 37.62 -4.39
N GLU A 229 12.04 37.82 -4.18
CA GLU A 229 12.56 38.54 -3.03
C GLU A 229 12.35 40.04 -3.23
N VAL A 230 11.53 40.66 -2.37
CA VAL A 230 11.18 42.10 -2.45
C VAL A 230 11.93 42.94 -1.41
N ALA A 231 12.39 42.31 -0.34
CA ALA A 231 13.23 42.90 0.70
C ALA A 231 14.05 41.78 1.35
N PRO A 232 15.13 42.08 2.09
CA PRO A 232 15.96 41.04 2.71
C PRO A 232 15.15 40.01 3.51
N GLY A 233 15.14 38.76 3.04
CA GLY A 233 14.40 37.67 3.67
C GLY A 233 12.87 37.73 3.55
N ARG A 234 12.33 38.64 2.73
CA ARG A 234 10.90 38.77 2.42
C ARG A 234 10.64 38.41 0.97
N TYR A 235 9.78 37.42 0.79
CA TYR A 235 9.41 36.88 -0.51
C TYR A 235 7.92 37.07 -0.74
N GLU A 236 7.55 37.47 -1.96
CA GLU A 236 6.16 37.73 -2.35
C GLU A 236 5.81 37.08 -3.69
N ALA A 237 4.55 36.65 -3.83
CA ALA A 237 3.97 36.16 -5.08
C ALA A 237 2.51 36.58 -5.18
N SER A 238 2.08 37.00 -6.38
CA SER A 238 0.66 37.20 -6.68
C SER A 238 0.07 35.87 -7.15
N ILE A 239 -0.97 35.38 -6.47
CA ILE A 239 -1.54 34.06 -6.67
C ILE A 239 -3.05 34.20 -6.81
N THR A 240 -3.61 33.57 -7.84
CA THR A 240 -5.06 33.49 -8.07
C THR A 240 -5.53 32.08 -7.81
N LEU A 241 -6.48 31.90 -6.89
CA LEU A 241 -7.10 30.62 -6.59
C LEU A 241 -8.53 30.63 -7.14
N ASP A 242 -8.85 29.64 -7.97
CA ASP A 242 -10.05 29.59 -8.80
C ASP A 242 -11.28 29.00 -8.10
N LEU A 243 -11.08 28.29 -6.98
CA LEU A 243 -12.13 27.63 -6.24
C LEU A 243 -12.21 28.07 -4.76
N PRO A 244 -13.43 28.19 -4.20
CA PRO A 244 -13.61 28.47 -2.78
C PRO A 244 -13.28 27.24 -1.92
N GLY A 245 -13.01 27.50 -0.64
CA GLY A 245 -12.85 26.47 0.38
C GLY A 245 -11.40 26.30 0.86
N ARG A 246 -11.10 25.12 1.40
CA ARG A 246 -9.79 24.81 1.98
C ARG A 246 -8.79 24.42 0.88
N TRP A 247 -7.61 25.03 0.94
CA TRP A 247 -6.45 24.75 0.12
C TRP A 247 -5.28 24.32 0.99
N ASN A 248 -4.48 23.36 0.52
CA ASN A 248 -3.21 22.99 1.13
C ASN A 248 -2.07 23.70 0.40
N LEU A 249 -1.00 23.99 1.14
CA LEU A 249 0.22 24.62 0.65
C LEU A 249 1.38 23.67 0.91
N ASP A 250 2.08 23.29 -0.15
CA ASP A 250 3.43 22.71 -0.07
C ASP A 250 4.42 23.77 -0.59
N LEU A 251 5.36 24.18 0.26
CA LEU A 251 6.35 25.20 -0.06
C LEU A 251 7.76 24.71 0.24
N VAL A 252 8.71 25.02 -0.64
CA VAL A 252 10.11 24.64 -0.55
C VAL A 252 10.96 25.89 -0.69
N ILE A 253 11.80 26.13 0.31
CA ILE A 253 12.81 27.19 0.34
C ILE A 253 14.18 26.52 0.15
N ARG A 254 14.95 26.99 -0.84
CA ARG A 254 16.33 26.52 -1.09
C ARG A 254 17.32 27.67 -1.05
N ARG A 255 18.44 27.50 -0.35
CA ARG A 255 19.54 28.47 -0.30
C ARG A 255 20.89 27.76 -0.47
N GLY A 256 21.36 27.57 -1.69
CA GLY A 256 22.48 26.64 -1.93
C GLY A 256 22.03 25.20 -1.68
N ASP A 257 22.79 24.43 -0.88
CA ASP A 257 22.47 23.04 -0.53
C ASP A 257 21.38 22.91 0.53
N ASP A 258 21.07 24.02 1.18
CA ASP A 258 20.11 24.13 2.25
C ASP A 258 18.68 24.05 1.71
N ARG A 259 17.90 23.02 2.10
CA ARG A 259 16.48 22.86 1.75
C ARG A 259 15.56 22.86 2.97
N HIS A 260 14.47 23.60 2.91
CA HIS A 260 13.46 23.68 3.96
C HIS A 260 12.05 23.56 3.36
N GLU A 261 11.24 22.64 3.89
CA GLU A 261 9.89 22.36 3.43
C GLU A 261 8.84 22.82 4.45
N ILE A 262 7.77 23.44 3.96
CA ILE A 262 6.68 23.96 4.78
C ILE A 262 5.38 23.43 4.23
N LYS A 263 4.58 22.85 5.11
CA LYS A 263 3.20 22.44 4.84
C LYS A 263 2.24 23.32 5.61
N ALA A 264 1.21 23.82 4.96
CA ALA A 264 0.18 24.65 5.59
C ALA A 264 -1.17 24.51 4.90
N SER A 265 -2.19 25.16 5.45
CA SER A 265 -3.50 25.27 4.81
C SER A 265 -4.03 26.70 4.88
N THR A 266 -4.85 27.09 3.91
CA THR A 266 -5.57 28.36 3.90
C THR A 266 -7.02 28.13 3.48
N ILE A 267 -7.90 29.09 3.78
CA ILE A 267 -9.30 29.06 3.38
C ILE A 267 -9.54 30.27 2.48
N VAL A 268 -10.05 30.01 1.28
CA VAL A 268 -10.41 31.03 0.30
C VAL A 268 -11.92 31.23 0.37
N ARG A 269 -12.36 32.47 0.53
CA ARG A 269 -13.78 32.82 0.61
C ARG A 269 -14.34 33.11 -0.78
N LYS A 270 -15.59 32.70 -1.00
CA LYS A 270 -16.40 33.18 -2.11
C LYS A 270 -16.77 34.63 -1.82
N GLU A 271 -16.71 35.49 -2.84
CA GLU A 271 -17.19 36.87 -2.75
C GLU A 271 -18.70 36.92 -2.51
#